data_AF-A0A8H8SGT3-F1
#
_entry.id   AF-A0A8H8SGT3-F1
#
_cell.length_a   1.000
_cell.length_b   1.000
_cell.length_c   1.000
_cell.angle_alpha   90.00
_cell.angle_beta   90.00
_cell.angle_gamma   90.00
#
_symmetry.space_group_name_H-M   'P 1'
#
loop_
_entity.id
_entity.type
_entity.pdbx_description
1 polymer ?
#
loop_
_entity_poly.entity_id
_entity_poly.type
_entity_poly.pdbx_seq_one_letter_code
_entity_poly.pdbx_strand_id
1 'polypeptide(L)'
;MKMEIYFNDYGTAFNNNRKMATFLTNMGEGEAAKWAKPLLRKILDEEPHEYLANWNALKNAFLLAFSDPMKKERAIQNIHKLQQTGSAQHYVTAFRTLMQELDWTNSLYRCLQKGLKNNVQQELLKATITQDHLHSP
;
A
#
# COMPACT_ATOMS: atom_id res chain seq x y z
N MET A 1 14.46 -20.10 39.13
CA MET A 1 15.08 -19.05 38.29
C MET A 1 15.61 -19.49 36.91
N LYS A 2 15.61 -20.78 36.51
CA LYS A 2 15.81 -21.16 35.09
C LYS A 2 14.49 -21.24 34.31
N MET A 3 13.44 -21.79 34.91
CA MET A 3 12.10 -21.90 34.29
C MET A 3 11.49 -20.55 33.90
N GLU A 4 11.61 -19.51 34.73
CA GLU A 4 11.03 -18.19 34.44
C GLU A 4 11.69 -17.48 33.25
N ILE A 5 13.00 -17.68 33.04
CA ILE A 5 13.71 -17.16 31.86
C ILE A 5 13.24 -17.91 30.60
N TYR A 6 13.05 -19.23 30.69
CA TYR A 6 12.46 -20.03 29.62
C TYR A 6 11.04 -19.54 29.27
N PHE A 7 10.18 -19.23 30.24
CA PHE A 7 8.83 -18.72 29.91
C PHE A 7 8.83 -17.27 29.40
N ASN A 8 9.76 -16.43 29.84
CA ASN A 8 9.80 -15.02 29.43
C ASN A 8 10.35 -14.83 28.01
N ASP A 9 11.45 -15.51 27.68
CA ASP A 9 12.07 -15.41 26.34
C ASP A 9 11.26 -16.20 25.29
N TYR A 10 10.79 -17.40 25.64
CA TYR A 10 10.01 -18.22 24.71
C TYR A 10 8.54 -17.83 24.68
N GLY A 11 8.00 -17.16 25.69
CA GLY A 11 6.60 -16.71 25.70
C GLY A 11 6.30 -15.72 24.56
N THR A 12 7.26 -14.86 24.23
CA THR A 12 7.14 -13.91 23.10
C THR A 12 7.26 -14.61 21.75
N ALA A 13 8.21 -15.55 21.61
CA ALA A 13 8.38 -16.36 20.41
C ALA A 13 7.19 -17.30 20.17
N PHE A 14 6.66 -17.93 21.22
CA PHE A 14 5.48 -18.79 21.17
C PHE A 14 4.22 -18.00 20.79
N ASN A 15 4.08 -16.78 21.31
CA ASN A 15 3.02 -15.85 20.90
C ASN A 15 3.17 -15.46 19.42
N ASN A 16 4.41 -15.20 18.95
CA ASN A 16 4.68 -14.89 17.55
C ASN A 16 4.40 -16.08 16.63
N ASN A 17 4.85 -17.29 16.96
CA ASN A 17 4.59 -18.50 16.17
C ASN A 17 3.09 -18.80 16.08
N ARG A 18 2.34 -18.64 17.18
CA ARG A 18 0.88 -18.79 17.18
C ARG A 18 0.20 -17.75 16.28
N LYS A 19 0.63 -16.48 16.34
CA LYS A 19 0.13 -15.41 15.47
C LYS A 19 0.41 -15.70 13.99
N MET A 20 1.63 -16.13 13.67
CA MET A 20 2.03 -16.50 12.31
C MET A 20 1.25 -17.71 11.78
N ALA A 21 1.11 -18.76 12.59
CA ALA A 21 0.36 -19.96 12.22
C ALA A 21 -1.13 -19.64 11.98
N THR A 22 -1.72 -18.79 12.82
CA THR A 22 -3.11 -18.34 12.63
C THR A 22 -3.26 -17.56 11.33
N PHE A 23 -2.34 -16.63 11.05
CA PHE A 23 -2.33 -15.85 9.80
C PHE A 23 -2.21 -16.74 8.56
N LEU A 24 -1.27 -17.69 8.57
CA LEU A 24 -1.05 -18.61 7.45
C LEU A 24 -2.21 -19.59 7.24
N THR A 25 -2.84 -20.06 8.31
CA THR A 25 -4.03 -20.95 8.23
C THR A 25 -5.22 -20.21 7.61
N ASN A 26 -5.33 -18.91 7.84
CA ASN A 26 -6.39 -18.07 7.27
C ASN A 26 -6.20 -17.74 5.78
N MET A 27 -5.11 -18.20 5.14
CA MET A 27 -4.86 -17.93 3.71
C MET A 27 -5.76 -18.71 2.73
N GLY A 28 -6.83 -19.34 3.23
CA GLY A 28 -7.88 -19.94 2.39
C GLY A 28 -7.34 -21.01 1.45
N GLU A 29 -7.82 -20.98 0.20
CA GLU A 29 -7.47 -21.96 -0.84
C GLU A 29 -6.75 -21.29 -2.03
N GLY A 30 -6.23 -22.12 -2.96
CA GLY A 30 -5.57 -21.63 -4.17
C GLY A 30 -4.10 -21.23 -3.95
N GLU A 31 -3.67 -20.15 -4.62
CA GLU A 31 -2.25 -19.77 -4.66
C GLU A 31 -1.71 -19.30 -3.30
N ALA A 32 -2.56 -18.64 -2.50
CA ALA A 32 -2.24 -18.25 -1.13
C ALA A 32 -1.98 -19.46 -0.22
N ALA A 33 -2.78 -20.53 -0.39
CA ALA A 33 -2.59 -21.77 0.35
C ALA A 33 -1.29 -22.50 -0.04
N LYS A 34 -0.92 -22.49 -1.33
CA LYS A 34 0.35 -23.11 -1.79
C LYS A 34 1.56 -22.41 -1.19
N TRP A 35 1.48 -21.09 -1.03
CA TRP A 35 2.53 -20.31 -0.36
C TRP A 35 2.54 -20.55 1.16
N ALA A 36 1.37 -20.64 1.80
CA ALA A 36 1.25 -20.78 3.25
C ALA A 36 1.59 -22.18 3.80
N LYS A 37 1.19 -23.25 3.10
CA LYS A 37 1.38 -24.65 3.52
C LYS A 37 2.82 -25.03 3.87
N PRO A 38 3.85 -24.73 3.05
CA PRO A 38 5.23 -25.05 3.41
C PRO A 38 5.70 -24.27 4.65
N LEU A 39 5.26 -23.02 4.82
CA LEU A 39 5.59 -22.21 5.99
C LEU A 39 4.91 -22.75 7.26
N LEU A 40 3.65 -23.20 7.18
CA LEU A 40 2.96 -23.86 8.28
C LEU A 40 3.68 -25.14 8.71
N ARG A 41 4.14 -25.95 7.75
CA ARG A 41 4.91 -27.15 8.05
C ARG A 41 6.22 -26.83 8.77
N LYS A 42 6.93 -25.78 8.35
CA LYS A 42 8.14 -25.33 9.05
C LYS A 42 7.89 -24.85 10.47
N ILE A 43 6.74 -24.19 10.74
CA ILE A 43 6.33 -23.85 12.11
C ILE A 43 6.09 -25.12 12.95
N LEU A 44 5.41 -26.13 12.38
CA LEU A 44 5.11 -27.39 13.08
C LEU A 44 6.37 -28.23 13.34
N ASP A 45 7.30 -28.25 12.39
CA ASP A 45 8.56 -28.99 12.46
C ASP A 45 9.65 -28.21 13.24
N GLU A 46 9.31 -27.04 13.80
CA GLU A 46 10.22 -26.10 14.49
C GLU A 46 11.48 -25.75 13.65
N GLU A 47 11.32 -25.75 12.32
CA GLU A 47 12.41 -25.49 11.39
C GLU A 47 12.58 -23.97 11.17
N PRO A 48 13.79 -23.42 11.32
CA PRO A 48 14.02 -22.01 11.09
C PRO A 48 13.80 -21.63 9.62
N HIS A 49 13.14 -20.51 9.38
CA HIS A 49 12.94 -19.93 8.05
C HIS A 49 13.03 -18.42 8.11
N GLU A 50 13.61 -17.79 7.08
CA GLU A 50 13.77 -16.33 7.02
C GLU A 50 12.44 -15.58 7.18
N TYR A 51 11.36 -16.06 6.55
CA TYR A 51 10.03 -15.47 6.67
C TYR A 51 9.37 -15.68 8.04
N LEU A 52 9.87 -16.63 8.83
CA LEU A 52 9.31 -16.98 10.15
C LEU A 52 10.15 -16.43 11.31
N ALA A 53 11.23 -15.68 11.02
CA ALA A 53 12.12 -15.14 12.04
C ALA A 53 11.41 -14.21 13.02
N ASN A 54 10.45 -13.42 12.55
CA ASN A 54 9.57 -12.57 13.35
C ASN A 54 8.37 -12.08 12.51
N TRP A 55 7.40 -11.44 13.16
CA TRP A 55 6.17 -11.00 12.51
C TRP A 55 6.41 -10.05 11.32
N ASN A 56 7.41 -9.17 11.42
CA ASN A 56 7.75 -8.24 10.35
C ASN A 56 8.34 -8.96 9.13
N ALA A 57 9.16 -9.98 9.34
CA ALA A 57 9.70 -10.80 8.26
C ALA A 57 8.58 -11.50 7.48
N LEU A 58 7.61 -12.08 8.19
CA LEU A 58 6.45 -12.73 7.58
C LEU A 58 5.60 -11.74 6.78
N LYS A 59 5.32 -10.56 7.38
CA LYS A 59 4.57 -9.50 6.72
C LYS A 59 5.25 -9.03 5.43
N ASN A 60 6.57 -8.83 5.47
CA ASN A 60 7.33 -8.41 4.30
C ASN A 60 7.32 -9.47 3.20
N ALA A 61 7.49 -10.75 3.57
CA ALA A 61 7.43 -11.86 2.62
C ALA A 61 6.04 -12.01 1.99
N PHE A 62 4.98 -11.84 2.79
CA PHE A 62 3.61 -11.81 2.28
C PHE A 62 3.38 -10.66 1.31
N LEU A 63 3.82 -9.45 1.67
CA LEU A 63 3.71 -8.29 0.78
C LEU A 63 4.53 -8.51 -0.50
N LEU A 64 5.69 -9.14 -0.45
CA LEU A 64 6.47 -9.46 -1.65
C LEU A 64 5.74 -10.48 -2.55
N ALA A 65 5.15 -11.51 -1.95
CA ALA A 65 4.49 -12.59 -2.67
C ALA A 65 3.14 -12.19 -3.29
N PHE A 66 2.40 -11.28 -2.64
CA PHE A 66 1.02 -10.94 -3.01
C PHE A 66 0.78 -9.46 -3.31
N SER A 67 1.69 -8.55 -2.97
CA SER A 67 1.57 -7.18 -3.48
C SER A 67 2.00 -7.19 -4.94
N ASP A 68 1.36 -6.35 -5.73
CA ASP A 68 1.84 -6.03 -7.06
C ASP A 68 2.78 -4.82 -6.92
N PRO A 69 4.12 -5.02 -6.88
CA PRO A 69 5.07 -3.93 -6.73
C PRO A 69 4.99 -2.96 -7.93
N MET A 70 4.55 -3.45 -9.08
CA MET A 70 4.32 -2.63 -10.26
C MET A 70 2.99 -1.87 -10.20
N LYS A 71 2.08 -2.13 -9.27
CA LYS A 71 0.80 -1.42 -9.18
C LYS A 71 1.00 0.05 -8.91
N LYS A 72 1.86 0.38 -7.92
CA LYS A 72 2.22 1.76 -7.59
C LYS A 72 2.96 2.43 -8.74
N GLU A 73 3.94 1.74 -9.32
CA GLU A 73 4.73 2.24 -10.44
C GLU A 73 3.83 2.49 -11.67
N ARG A 74 2.93 1.57 -12.00
CA ARG A 74 1.92 1.73 -13.07
C ARG A 74 0.97 2.88 -12.77
N ALA A 75 0.53 3.05 -11.53
CA ALA A 75 -0.31 4.19 -11.14
C ALA A 75 0.40 5.53 -11.36
N ILE A 76 1.68 5.64 -10.97
CA ILE A 76 2.51 6.84 -11.21
C ILE A 76 2.68 7.10 -12.71
N GLN A 77 3.03 6.06 -13.48
CA GLN A 77 3.18 6.17 -14.93
C GLN A 77 1.87 6.58 -15.63
N ASN A 78 0.74 6.04 -15.18
CA ASN A 78 -0.57 6.40 -15.69
C ASN A 78 -0.94 7.84 -15.34
N ILE A 79 -0.64 8.31 -14.12
CA ILE A 79 -0.83 9.72 -13.72
C ILE A 79 0.02 10.65 -14.60
N HIS A 80 1.27 10.32 -14.88
CA HIS A 80 2.15 11.13 -15.73
C HIS A 80 1.65 11.23 -17.18
N LYS A 81 0.93 10.21 -17.66
CA LYS A 81 0.33 10.18 -19.00
C LYS A 81 -1.10 10.71 -19.03
N LEU A 82 -1.74 10.90 -17.88
CA LEU A 82 -3.14 11.28 -17.79
C LEU A 82 -3.32 12.74 -18.23
N GLN A 83 -4.14 12.93 -19.25
CA GLN A 83 -4.54 14.25 -19.75
C GLN A 83 -6.05 14.33 -19.87
N GLN A 84 -6.59 15.53 -19.64
CA GLN A 84 -8.01 15.79 -19.82
C GLN A 84 -8.36 15.78 -21.31
N THR A 85 -8.94 14.68 -21.78
CA THR A 85 -9.47 14.55 -23.14
C THR A 85 -10.93 15.00 -23.22
N GLY A 86 -11.73 14.67 -22.20
CA GLY A 86 -13.15 15.01 -22.08
C GLY A 86 -13.45 16.09 -21.02
N SER A 87 -14.44 15.81 -20.18
CA SER A 87 -14.84 16.70 -19.09
C SER A 87 -13.77 16.73 -17.97
N ALA A 88 -13.67 17.86 -17.28
CA ALA A 88 -12.76 18.00 -16.14
C ALA A 88 -13.13 17.01 -15.03
N GLN A 89 -14.42 16.76 -14.81
CA GLN A 89 -14.90 15.78 -13.84
C GLN A 89 -14.39 14.37 -14.16
N HIS A 90 -14.45 13.94 -15.42
CA HIS A 90 -13.97 12.61 -15.80
C HIS A 90 -12.46 12.47 -15.56
N TYR A 91 -11.69 13.51 -15.91
CA TYR A 91 -10.26 13.56 -15.64
C TYR A 91 -9.93 13.49 -14.14
N VAL A 92 -10.60 14.30 -13.31
CA VAL A 92 -10.38 14.31 -11.86
C VAL A 92 -10.77 12.98 -11.21
N THR A 93 -11.86 12.36 -11.66
CA THR A 93 -12.25 11.03 -11.18
C THR A 93 -11.19 9.98 -11.54
N ALA A 94 -10.71 9.97 -12.79
CA ALA A 94 -9.65 9.04 -13.20
C ALA A 94 -8.36 9.25 -12.41
N PHE A 95 -7.98 10.51 -12.16
CA PHE A 95 -6.83 10.84 -11.31
C PHE A 95 -7.03 10.33 -9.87
N ARG A 96 -8.20 10.55 -9.27
CA ARG A 96 -8.52 10.10 -7.91
C ARG A 96 -8.48 8.58 -7.78
N THR A 97 -8.94 7.84 -8.77
CA THR A 97 -8.85 6.37 -8.78
C THR A 97 -7.40 5.90 -8.75
N LEU A 98 -6.51 6.52 -9.54
CA LEU A 98 -5.08 6.19 -9.52
C LEU A 98 -4.40 6.59 -8.21
N MET A 99 -4.89 7.65 -7.55
CA MET A 99 -4.39 8.10 -6.25
C MET A 99 -4.73 7.16 -5.09
N GLN A 100 -5.70 6.24 -5.21
CA GLN A 100 -6.04 5.32 -4.11
C GLN A 100 -4.87 4.40 -3.72
N GLU A 101 -3.93 4.19 -4.63
CA GLU A 101 -2.76 3.33 -4.45
C GLU A 101 -1.49 4.11 -4.04
N LEU A 102 -1.57 5.45 -3.95
CA LEU A 102 -0.43 6.35 -3.82
C LEU A 102 -0.60 7.33 -2.67
N ASP A 103 0.52 7.72 -2.06
CA ASP A 103 0.54 8.78 -1.07
C ASP A 103 0.50 10.15 -1.75
N TRP A 104 -0.25 11.09 -1.17
CA TRP A 104 -0.39 12.44 -1.74
C TRP A 104 0.94 13.21 -1.66
N THR A 105 1.43 13.69 -2.80
CA THR A 105 2.71 14.43 -2.90
C THR A 105 2.61 15.65 -3.81
N ASN A 106 3.50 16.62 -3.60
CA ASN A 106 3.56 17.85 -4.39
C ASN A 106 3.79 17.60 -5.90
N SER A 107 4.50 16.52 -6.26
CA SER A 107 4.70 16.13 -7.65
C SER A 107 3.39 15.67 -8.31
N LEU A 108 2.56 14.91 -7.60
CA LEU A 108 1.26 14.44 -8.08
C LEU A 108 0.29 15.60 -8.24
N TYR A 109 0.30 16.58 -7.33
CA TYR A 109 -0.48 17.82 -7.49
C TYR A 109 -0.11 18.58 -8.77
N ARG A 110 1.19 18.71 -9.07
CA ARG A 110 1.64 19.35 -10.31
C ARG A 110 1.19 18.57 -11.55
N CYS A 111 1.17 17.24 -11.48
CA CYS A 111 0.64 16.41 -12.56
C CYS A 111 -0.86 16.64 -12.78
N LEU A 112 -1.64 16.76 -11.70
CA LEU A 112 -3.06 17.10 -11.76
C LEU A 112 -3.28 18.45 -12.47
N GLN A 113 -2.55 19.48 -12.06
CA GLN A 113 -2.68 20.81 -12.67
C GLN A 113 -2.28 20.79 -14.15
N LYS A 114 -1.15 20.15 -14.48
CA LYS A 114 -0.62 20.07 -15.85
C LYS A 114 -1.52 19.27 -16.79
N GLY A 115 -2.20 18.24 -16.30
CA GLY A 115 -3.05 17.38 -17.13
C GLY A 115 -4.41 17.99 -17.46
N LEU A 116 -4.84 19.06 -16.79
CA LEU A 116 -6.06 19.80 -17.16
C LEU A 116 -5.90 20.54 -18.49
N LYS A 117 -7.00 20.75 -19.22
CA LYS A 117 -6.98 21.59 -20.44
C LYS A 117 -6.68 23.04 -20.09
N ASN A 118 -5.99 23.75 -21.00
CA ASN A 118 -5.59 25.15 -20.80
C ASN A 118 -6.75 26.07 -20.40
N ASN A 119 -7.94 25.89 -21.00
CA ASN A 119 -9.12 26.68 -20.64
C ASN A 119 -9.57 26.42 -19.19
N VAL A 120 -9.54 25.17 -18.73
CA VAL A 120 -9.86 24.83 -17.33
C VAL A 120 -8.80 25.37 -16.38
N GLN A 121 -7.52 25.28 -16.74
CA GLN A 121 -6.44 25.89 -15.95
C GLN A 121 -6.62 27.41 -15.82
N GLN A 122 -6.98 28.10 -16.91
CA GLN A 122 -7.23 29.55 -16.89
C GLN A 122 -8.43 29.92 -16.01
N GLU A 123 -9.53 29.18 -16.10
CA GLU A 123 -10.70 29.41 -15.23
C GLU A 123 -10.37 29.16 -13.76
N LEU A 124 -9.56 28.15 -13.45
CA LEU A 124 -9.08 27.91 -12.08
C LEU A 124 -8.20 29.06 -11.59
N LEU A 125 -7.28 29.57 -12.40
CA LEU A 125 -6.45 30.72 -12.04
C LEU A 125 -7.31 31.96 -11.77
N LYS A 126 -8.29 32.25 -12.62
CA LYS A 126 -9.23 33.36 -12.42
C LYS A 126 -10.04 33.19 -11.12
N ALA A 127 -10.52 31.98 -10.84
CA ALA A 127 -11.26 31.69 -9.63
C ALA A 127 -10.40 31.85 -8.37
N THR A 128 -9.15 31.37 -8.38
CA THR A 128 -8.20 31.55 -7.28
C THR A 128 -7.89 33.02 -7.03
N ILE A 129 -7.58 33.79 -8.09
CA ILE A 129 -7.33 35.24 -7.99
C ILE A 129 -8.55 35.97 -7.42
N THR A 130 -9.75 35.59 -7.85
CA THR A 130 -11.00 36.21 -7.38
C THR A 130 -11.27 35.87 -5.90
N GLN A 131 -10.93 34.66 -5.45
CA GLN A 131 -11.05 34.27 -4.04
C GLN A 131 -10.04 35.00 -3.14
N ASP A 132 -8.80 35.19 -3.59
CA ASP A 132 -7.78 35.94 -2.84
C ASP A 132 -8.15 37.42 -2.70
N HIS A 133 -8.76 38.02 -3.72
CA HIS A 133 -9.26 39.40 -3.67
C HIS A 133 -10.49 39.58 -2.78
N LEU A 134 -11.26 38.53 -2.49
CA LEU A 134 -12.40 38.57 -1.55
C LEU A 134 -11.99 38.41 -0.07
N HIS A 135 -10.70 38.19 0.22
CA HIS A 135 -10.16 38.05 1.58
C HIS A 135 -9.18 39.16 1.99
N SER A 136 -9.02 40.21 1.19
CA SER A 136 -8.27 41.41 1.60
C SER A 136 -9.23 42.50 2.12
N PRO A 137 -9.07 42.98 3.37
CA PRO A 137 -9.87 44.05 3.95
C PRO A 137 -9.59 45.43 3.32
#